data_AF-A0A7S2UMS3-F1
#
_entry.id   AF-A0A7S2UMS3-F1
#
_cell.length_a   1.000
_cell.length_b   1.000
_cell.length_c   1.000
_cell.angle_alpha   90.00
_cell.angle_beta   90.00
_cell.angle_gamma   90.00
#
_symmetry.space_group_name_H-M   'P 1'
#
loop_
_entity.id
_entity.type
_entity.pdbx_description
1 polymer ?
#
loop_
_entity_poly.entity_id
_entity_poly.type
_entity_poly.pdbx_seq_one_letter_code
_entity_poly.pdbx_strand_id
1 'polypeptide(L)'
;EEEETLKSLVIPVTSSASGGAGQFIEVFPEELPEIAPSVLVQILADEDAPLSTWADAALLYVQQKREREGSEILTSACDREEQCGNRDHRARVLASAGIACLTQAASGNHAGDGEPSSTSNNNNMEEWRAMADTRFMRAGKVDQLFPMTWVGKGMLNLSIGRIDQARFFFETTLKQCGRVLPALLGMAAVRMAE
;
A
#
# COMPACT_ATOMS: atom_id res chain seq x y z
N GLU A 1 9.01 13.49 -25.28
CA GLU A 1 8.65 12.81 -24.03
C GLU A 1 9.16 13.71 -22.93
N GLU A 2 8.27 14.35 -22.17
CA GLU A 2 8.69 15.05 -20.95
C GLU A 2 9.01 13.95 -19.95
N GLU A 3 10.28 13.88 -19.54
CA GLU A 3 10.71 13.03 -18.44
C GLU A 3 9.94 13.50 -17.21
N GLU A 4 8.97 12.71 -16.72
CA GLU A 4 8.26 13.00 -15.48
C GLU A 4 9.30 13.01 -14.35
N THR A 5 9.78 14.20 -14.00
CA THR A 5 10.70 14.38 -12.88
C THR A 5 9.97 13.95 -11.61
N LEU A 6 10.43 12.88 -10.98
CA LEU A 6 9.93 12.43 -9.69
C LEU A 6 10.06 13.57 -8.68
N LYS A 7 9.02 13.77 -7.87
CA LYS A 7 9.02 14.84 -6.88
C LYS A 7 9.84 14.43 -5.66
N SER A 8 10.63 15.34 -5.12
CA SER A 8 11.39 15.11 -3.88
C SER A 8 10.46 14.85 -2.69
N LEU A 9 10.92 14.02 -1.76
CA LEU A 9 10.25 13.76 -0.49
C LEU A 9 10.63 14.84 0.51
N VAL A 10 9.63 15.47 1.13
CA VAL A 10 9.84 16.50 2.15
C VAL A 10 9.38 15.97 3.51
N ILE A 11 10.31 15.89 4.46
CA ILE A 11 10.07 15.44 5.84
C ILE A 11 10.23 16.65 6.77
N PRO A 12 9.15 17.13 7.42
CA PRO A 12 9.25 18.21 8.39
C PRO A 12 10.13 17.80 9.58
N VAL A 13 11.03 18.68 10.04
CA VAL A 13 11.85 18.43 11.23
C VAL A 13 11.12 18.94 12.47
N THR A 14 10.85 18.05 13.42
CA THR A 14 10.17 18.33 14.69
C THR A 14 11.07 18.15 15.90
N SER A 15 12.19 17.43 15.77
CA SER A 15 13.09 17.07 16.87
C SER A 15 14.00 18.21 17.38
N SER A 16 14.13 19.30 16.62
CA SER A 16 15.01 20.43 16.98
C SER A 16 14.46 21.28 18.15
N ALA A 17 15.21 21.30 19.27
CA ALA A 17 14.87 21.96 20.53
C ALA A 17 14.66 23.49 20.47
N SER A 18 14.84 24.12 19.31
CA SER A 18 14.75 25.57 19.11
C SER A 18 13.52 26.01 18.29
N GLY A 19 12.42 25.27 18.36
CA GLY A 19 11.18 25.63 17.66
C GLY A 19 11.38 25.70 16.14
N GLY A 20 11.74 24.56 15.53
CA GLY A 20 12.02 24.35 14.10
C GLY A 20 10.85 24.61 13.15
N ALA A 21 10.15 25.73 13.30
CA ALA A 21 9.15 26.19 12.36
C ALA A 21 9.81 26.47 11.00
N GLY A 22 9.73 25.51 10.08
CA GLY A 22 10.14 25.67 8.67
C GLY A 22 11.39 24.92 8.24
N GLN A 23 12.01 24.10 9.10
CA GLN A 23 13.08 23.19 8.67
C GLN A 23 12.51 21.87 8.15
N PHE A 24 13.14 21.31 7.12
CA PHE A 24 12.76 20.05 6.52
C PHE A 24 13.99 19.31 6.01
N ILE A 25 13.88 17.99 5.95
CA ILE A 25 14.79 17.13 5.20
C ILE A 25 14.15 16.93 3.83
N GLU A 26 14.90 17.25 2.78
CA GLU A 26 14.52 16.93 1.40
C GLU A 26 15.33 15.74 0.94
N VAL A 27 14.66 14.71 0.45
CA VAL A 27 15.29 13.52 -0.12
C VAL A 27 14.95 13.50 -1.60
N PHE A 28 15.98 13.57 -2.44
CA PHE A 28 15.79 13.53 -3.88
C PHE A 28 15.59 12.07 -4.34
N PRO A 29 14.74 11.82 -5.35
CA PRO A 29 14.50 10.48 -5.86
C PRO A 29 15.78 9.75 -6.28
N GLU A 30 16.77 10.48 -6.80
CA GLU A 30 18.07 9.95 -7.24
C GLU A 30 18.93 9.43 -6.07
N GLU A 31 18.69 9.91 -4.85
CA GLU A 31 19.41 9.51 -3.63
C GLU A 31 18.75 8.29 -2.96
N LEU A 32 17.46 8.05 -3.23
CA LEU A 32 16.67 6.97 -2.65
C LEU A 32 17.28 5.55 -2.83
N PRO A 33 17.92 5.20 -3.97
CA PRO A 33 18.63 3.93 -4.13
C PRO A 33 19.72 3.68 -3.08
N GLU A 34 20.37 4.74 -2.60
CA GLU A 34 21.48 4.66 -1.64
C GLU A 34 20.99 4.62 -0.19
N ILE A 35 19.73 5.01 0.04
CA ILE A 35 19.12 5.03 1.35
C ILE A 35 18.48 3.66 1.62
N ALA A 36 18.88 3.03 2.72
CA ALA A 36 18.22 1.82 3.19
C ALA A 36 16.81 2.15 3.71
N PRO A 37 15.79 1.31 3.45
CA PRO A 37 14.41 1.56 3.90
C PRO A 37 14.32 1.76 5.42
N SER A 38 15.10 0.98 6.19
CA SER A 38 15.16 1.08 7.65
C SER A 38 15.64 2.44 8.14
N VAL A 39 16.58 3.07 7.44
CA VAL A 39 17.06 4.43 7.76
C VAL A 39 15.96 5.45 7.53
N LEU A 40 15.26 5.35 6.40
CA LEU A 40 14.15 6.27 6.11
C LEU A 40 12.98 6.10 7.08
N VAL A 41 12.63 4.85 7.41
CA VAL A 41 11.63 4.53 8.45
C VAL A 41 12.01 5.14 9.80
N GLN A 42 13.29 5.05 10.19
CA GLN A 42 13.78 5.63 11.43
C GLN A 42 13.64 7.16 11.43
N ILE A 43 14.06 7.83 10.35
CA ILE A 43 13.93 9.29 10.21
C ILE A 43 12.46 9.72 10.28
N LEU A 44 11.58 9.06 9.52
CA LEU A 44 10.14 9.36 9.54
C LEU A 44 9.52 9.15 10.93
N ALA A 45 10.02 8.17 11.68
CA ALA A 45 9.56 7.89 13.04
C ALA A 45 10.07 8.91 14.07
N ASP A 46 11.35 9.29 13.98
CA ASP A 46 12.02 10.23 14.88
C ASP A 46 11.47 11.65 14.73
N GLU A 47 11.12 12.04 13.50
CA GLU A 47 10.55 13.35 13.20
C GLU A 47 9.01 13.38 13.29
N ASP A 48 8.38 12.30 13.74
CA ASP A 48 6.91 12.13 13.79
C ASP A 48 6.21 12.55 12.49
N ALA A 49 6.77 12.10 11.36
CA ALA A 49 6.31 12.50 10.05
C ALA A 49 4.84 12.09 9.81
N PRO A 50 4.03 12.94 9.14
CA PRO A 50 2.63 12.63 8.91
C PRO A 50 2.49 11.42 7.98
N LEU A 51 1.46 10.59 8.18
CA LEU A 51 1.22 9.37 7.39
C LEU A 51 1.18 9.58 5.86
N SER A 52 0.83 10.78 5.39
CA SER A 52 0.94 11.12 3.97
C SER A 52 2.38 11.04 3.47
N THR A 53 3.34 11.55 4.24
CA THR A 53 4.77 11.49 3.92
C THR A 53 5.28 10.05 3.92
N TRP A 54 4.78 9.18 4.80
CA TRP A 54 5.09 7.74 4.75
C TRP A 54 4.58 7.08 3.47
N ALA A 55 3.35 7.41 3.05
CA ALA A 55 2.79 6.90 1.80
C ALA A 55 3.56 7.40 0.57
N ASP A 56 3.96 8.68 0.57
CA ASP A 56 4.76 9.29 -0.49
C ASP A 56 6.15 8.66 -0.56
N ALA A 57 6.79 8.43 0.60
CA ALA A 57 8.07 7.71 0.69
C ALA A 57 7.97 6.31 0.07
N ALA A 58 6.96 5.52 0.46
CA ALA A 58 6.75 4.20 -0.11
C ALA A 58 6.49 4.23 -1.63
N LEU A 59 5.75 5.24 -2.11
CA LEU A 59 5.48 5.41 -3.52
C LEU A 59 6.77 5.64 -4.33
N LEU A 60 7.71 6.43 -3.81
CA LEU A 60 9.00 6.67 -4.50
C LEU A 60 9.80 5.37 -4.69
N TYR A 61 9.81 4.47 -3.70
CA TYR A 61 10.43 3.16 -3.85
C TYR A 61 9.71 2.31 -4.91
N VAL A 62 8.38 2.29 -4.91
CA VAL A 62 7.59 1.55 -5.91
C VAL A 62 7.83 2.07 -7.32
N GLN A 63 7.91 3.40 -7.51
CA GLN A 63 8.21 4.02 -8.81
C GLN A 63 9.59 3.63 -9.35
N GLN A 64 10.53 3.28 -8.47
CA GLN A 64 11.85 2.76 -8.81
C GLN A 64 11.90 1.23 -8.91
N LYS A 65 10.74 0.55 -8.99
CA LYS A 65 10.61 -0.92 -9.03
C LYS A 65 11.11 -1.64 -7.77
N ARG A 66 11.20 -0.93 -6.64
CA ARG A 66 11.59 -1.44 -5.32
C ARG A 66 10.35 -1.68 -4.45
N GLU A 67 9.47 -2.54 -4.95
CA GLU A 67 8.15 -2.77 -4.35
C GLU A 67 8.21 -3.39 -2.95
N ARG A 68 9.22 -4.23 -2.69
CA ARG A 68 9.43 -4.84 -1.36
C ARG A 68 9.74 -3.76 -0.33
N GLU A 69 10.69 -2.89 -0.63
CA GLU A 69 11.08 -1.77 0.23
C GLU A 69 9.92 -0.79 0.46
N GLY A 70 9.14 -0.46 -0.59
CA GLY A 70 7.93 0.34 -0.42
C GLY A 70 6.89 -0.32 0.49
N SER A 71 6.75 -1.66 0.41
CA SER A 71 5.87 -2.44 1.29
C SER A 71 6.35 -2.47 2.74
N GLU A 72 7.67 -2.45 2.99
CA GLU A 72 8.24 -2.35 4.33
C GLU A 72 7.89 -1.01 4.97
N ILE A 73 8.09 0.10 4.24
CA ILE A 73 7.72 1.45 4.70
C ILE A 73 6.23 1.54 5.03
N LEU A 74 5.36 1.04 4.13
CA LEU A 74 3.92 1.01 4.36
C LEU A 74 3.52 0.16 5.58
N THR A 75 4.26 -0.91 5.86
CA THR A 75 4.01 -1.76 7.03
C THR A 75 4.36 -1.01 8.32
N SER A 76 5.53 -0.37 8.39
CA SER A 76 5.89 0.48 9.52
C SER A 76 4.92 1.65 9.73
N ALA A 77 4.39 2.23 8.65
CA ALA A 77 3.36 3.27 8.72
C ALA A 77 2.04 2.75 9.33
N CYS A 78 1.68 1.47 9.09
CA CYS A 78 0.49 0.83 9.66
C CYS A 78 0.59 0.58 11.17
N ASP A 79 1.77 0.69 11.78
CA ASP A 79 1.95 0.54 13.24
C ASP A 79 1.74 1.86 13.98
N ARG A 80 1.69 2.98 13.23
CA ARG A 80 1.57 4.35 13.76
C ARG A 80 0.24 4.99 13.39
N GLU A 81 -0.64 4.28 12.69
CA GLU A 81 -1.82 4.88 12.09
C GLU A 81 -2.86 5.33 13.12
N GLU A 82 -2.93 4.69 14.29
CA GLU A 82 -3.81 5.11 15.38
C GLU A 82 -3.42 6.47 15.99
N GLN A 83 -2.15 6.86 15.87
CA GLN A 83 -1.61 8.13 16.38
C GLN A 83 -1.96 9.30 15.44
N CYS A 84 -2.28 9.01 14.17
CA CYS A 84 -2.65 10.04 13.21
C CYS A 84 -4.08 10.53 13.43
N GLY A 85 -4.29 11.84 13.57
CA GLY A 85 -5.64 12.42 13.68
C GLY A 85 -6.43 12.45 12.36
N ASN A 86 -5.77 12.27 11.21
CA ASN A 86 -6.40 12.40 9.89
C ASN A 86 -6.93 11.05 9.38
N ARG A 87 -8.26 10.95 9.30
CA ARG A 87 -9.00 9.76 8.87
C ARG A 87 -8.62 9.28 7.46
N ASP A 88 -8.47 10.20 6.51
CA ASP A 88 -8.21 9.87 5.10
C ASP A 88 -6.82 9.29 4.94
N HIS A 89 -5.83 9.86 5.63
CA HIS A 89 -4.45 9.33 5.60
C HIS A 89 -4.35 7.93 6.22
N ARG A 90 -5.08 7.68 7.32
CA ARG A 90 -5.16 6.35 7.94
C ARG A 90 -5.77 5.32 7.01
N ALA A 91 -6.92 5.62 6.40
CA ALA A 91 -7.56 4.71 5.46
C ALA A 91 -6.68 4.43 4.24
N ARG A 92 -5.99 5.47 3.73
CA ARG A 92 -5.07 5.37 2.61
C ARG A 92 -3.88 4.46 2.91
N VAL A 93 -3.18 4.64 4.03
CA VAL A 93 -2.02 3.80 4.40
C VAL A 93 -2.46 2.35 4.58
N LEU A 94 -3.54 2.10 5.31
CA LEU A 94 -4.04 0.73 5.55
C LEU A 94 -4.44 0.04 4.24
N ALA A 95 -5.18 0.72 3.36
CA ALA A 95 -5.58 0.16 2.07
C ALA A 95 -4.37 -0.08 1.15
N SER A 96 -3.42 0.86 1.09
CA SER A 96 -2.22 0.75 0.25
C SER A 96 -1.34 -0.40 0.71
N ALA A 97 -1.12 -0.53 2.01
CA ALA A 97 -0.36 -1.63 2.61
C ALA A 97 -1.07 -2.99 2.40
N GLY A 98 -2.41 -3.02 2.45
CA GLY A 98 -3.18 -4.21 2.12
C GLY A 98 -2.99 -4.65 0.67
N ILE A 99 -3.02 -3.70 -0.28
CA ILE A 99 -2.78 -3.96 -1.69
C ILE A 99 -1.34 -4.42 -1.92
N ALA A 100 -0.35 -3.78 -1.27
CA ALA A 100 1.05 -4.19 -1.35
C ALA A 100 1.24 -5.66 -0.91
N CYS A 101 0.56 -6.10 0.16
CA CYS A 101 0.57 -7.51 0.55
C CYS A 101 -0.05 -8.44 -0.50
N LEU A 102 -1.13 -8.03 -1.17
CA LEU A 102 -1.68 -8.83 -2.27
C LEU A 102 -0.72 -8.92 -3.45
N THR A 103 0.02 -7.84 -3.75
CA THR A 103 1.07 -7.86 -4.78
C THR A 103 2.18 -8.84 -4.40
N GLN A 104 2.64 -8.85 -3.14
CA GLN A 104 3.62 -9.84 -2.67
C GLN A 104 3.11 -11.28 -2.78
N ALA A 105 1.84 -11.51 -2.44
CA ALA A 105 1.20 -12.82 -2.58
C ALA A 105 1.16 -13.27 -4.05
N ALA A 106 0.91 -12.36 -5.00
CA ALA A 106 0.87 -12.65 -6.43
C ALA A 106 2.28 -12.88 -7.03
N SER A 107 3.29 -12.13 -6.58
CA SER A 107 4.67 -12.28 -7.05
C SER A 107 5.29 -13.63 -6.67
N GLY A 108 4.87 -14.23 -5.56
CA GLY A 108 5.24 -15.60 -5.18
C GLY A 108 4.75 -16.67 -6.16
N ASN A 109 3.78 -16.35 -7.01
CA ASN A 109 3.20 -17.26 -8.02
C ASN A 109 3.95 -17.24 -9.36
N HIS A 110 4.82 -16.25 -9.61
CA HIS A 110 5.56 -16.11 -10.87
C HIS A 110 6.99 -16.67 -10.83
N ALA A 111 7.43 -17.18 -9.67
CA ALA A 111 8.72 -17.86 -9.55
C ALA A 111 8.61 -19.32 -10.04
N GLY A 112 8.77 -19.52 -11.35
CA GLY A 112 9.09 -20.81 -11.96
C GLY A 112 7.88 -21.69 -12.30
N ASP A 113 7.49 -21.65 -13.58
CA ASP A 113 6.47 -22.47 -14.24
C ASP A 113 6.87 -23.97 -14.37
N GLY A 114 7.53 -24.55 -13.34
CA GLY A 114 8.17 -25.86 -13.45
C GLY A 114 8.40 -26.64 -12.16
N GLU A 115 8.19 -26.05 -10.98
CA GLU A 115 8.23 -26.80 -9.71
C GLU A 115 6.86 -26.74 -9.01
N PRO A 116 6.31 -27.88 -8.53
CA PRO A 116 5.08 -27.87 -7.76
C PRO A 116 5.27 -26.95 -6.56
N SER A 117 4.33 -26.02 -6.36
CA SER A 117 4.30 -25.07 -5.25
C SER A 117 4.68 -25.80 -3.95
N SER A 118 5.88 -25.55 -3.45
CA SER A 118 6.31 -26.12 -2.18
C SER A 118 5.36 -25.64 -1.09
N THR A 119 5.06 -26.47 -0.08
CA THR A 119 4.18 -26.11 1.04
C THR A 119 4.57 -24.77 1.68
N SER A 120 5.87 -24.45 1.68
CA SER A 120 6.40 -23.17 2.16
C SER A 120 5.92 -21.96 1.36
N ASN A 121 5.81 -22.06 0.03
CA ASN A 121 5.38 -20.93 -0.81
C ASN A 121 3.87 -20.65 -0.63
N ASN A 122 3.08 -21.71 -0.49
CA ASN A 122 1.64 -21.60 -0.22
C ASN A 122 1.38 -20.98 1.16
N ASN A 123 2.14 -21.36 2.18
CA ASN A 123 2.04 -20.77 3.52
C ASN A 123 2.35 -19.26 3.50
N ASN A 124 3.41 -18.84 2.80
CA ASN A 124 3.76 -17.43 2.67
C ASN A 124 2.65 -16.65 1.95
N MET A 125 2.06 -17.22 0.90
CA MET A 125 0.95 -16.59 0.18
C MET A 125 -0.29 -16.40 1.06
N GLU A 126 -0.62 -17.39 1.88
CA GLU A 126 -1.74 -17.31 2.82
C GLU A 126 -1.49 -16.28 3.92
N GLU A 127 -0.26 -16.18 4.43
CA GLU A 127 0.15 -15.14 5.38
C GLU A 127 -0.04 -13.74 4.80
N TRP A 128 0.45 -13.49 3.58
CA TRP A 128 0.26 -12.20 2.91
C TRP A 128 -1.21 -11.85 2.69
N ARG A 129 -2.05 -12.83 2.33
CA ARG A 129 -3.49 -12.63 2.18
C ARG A 129 -4.18 -12.33 3.52
N ALA A 130 -3.80 -13.02 4.60
CA ALA A 130 -4.33 -12.78 5.94
C ALA A 130 -3.94 -11.38 6.47
N MET A 131 -2.70 -10.98 6.20
CA MET A 131 -2.19 -9.64 6.48
C MET A 131 -2.96 -8.57 5.67
N ALA A 132 -3.28 -8.83 4.40
CA ALA A 132 -4.09 -7.92 3.58
C ALA A 132 -5.52 -7.79 4.12
N ASP A 133 -6.17 -8.90 4.47
CA ASP A 133 -7.52 -8.90 5.02
C ASP A 133 -7.61 -8.08 6.32
N THR A 134 -6.65 -8.28 7.23
CA THR A 134 -6.55 -7.52 8.49
C THR A 134 -6.45 -6.02 8.23
N ARG A 135 -5.63 -5.61 7.25
CA ARG A 135 -5.48 -4.20 6.87
C ARG A 135 -6.75 -3.63 6.25
N PHE A 136 -7.44 -4.37 5.38
CA PHE A 136 -8.72 -3.90 4.82
C PHE A 136 -9.85 -3.86 5.85
N MET A 137 -9.83 -4.74 6.85
CA MET A 137 -10.75 -4.68 7.99
C MET A 137 -10.50 -3.41 8.80
N ARG A 138 -9.25 -3.12 9.16
CA ARG A 138 -8.86 -1.88 9.86
C ARG A 138 -9.23 -0.65 9.02
N ALA A 139 -8.92 -0.64 7.73
CA ALA A 139 -9.24 0.47 6.83
C ALA A 139 -10.76 0.73 6.79
N GLY A 140 -11.59 -0.32 6.71
CA GLY A 140 -13.04 -0.18 6.73
C GLY A 140 -13.62 0.32 8.06
N LYS A 141 -12.94 0.06 9.19
CA LYS A 141 -13.30 0.66 10.49
C LYS A 141 -12.99 2.15 10.54
N VAL A 142 -11.89 2.56 9.91
CA VAL A 142 -11.52 3.98 9.76
C VAL A 142 -12.50 4.65 8.81
N ASP A 143 -12.62 4.16 7.58
CA ASP A 143 -13.56 4.66 6.61
C ASP A 143 -14.23 3.57 5.76
N GLN A 144 -15.55 3.45 5.94
CA GLN A 144 -16.37 2.45 5.27
C GLN A 144 -16.55 2.75 3.79
N LEU A 145 -16.41 4.02 3.37
CA LEU A 145 -16.63 4.46 1.98
C LEU A 145 -15.32 4.70 1.22
N PHE A 146 -14.16 4.35 1.80
CA PHE A 146 -12.89 4.54 1.13
C PHE A 146 -12.77 3.60 -0.08
N PRO A 147 -12.72 4.11 -1.33
CA PRO A 147 -12.87 3.28 -2.53
C PRO A 147 -11.83 2.16 -2.62
N MET A 148 -10.57 2.48 -2.30
CA MET A 148 -9.47 1.51 -2.42
C MET A 148 -9.57 0.36 -1.40
N THR A 149 -10.29 0.54 -0.28
CA THR A 149 -10.57 -0.57 0.65
C THR A 149 -11.48 -1.61 -0.01
N TRP A 150 -12.51 -1.19 -0.72
CA TRP A 150 -13.39 -2.11 -1.43
C TRP A 150 -12.72 -2.74 -2.64
N VAL A 151 -11.94 -1.96 -3.41
CA VAL A 151 -11.09 -2.51 -4.48
C VAL A 151 -10.18 -3.60 -3.94
N GLY A 152 -9.46 -3.33 -2.84
CA GLY A 152 -8.57 -4.29 -2.20
C GLY A 152 -9.28 -5.55 -1.72
N LYS A 153 -10.47 -5.42 -1.11
CA LYS A 153 -11.31 -6.58 -0.74
C LYS A 153 -11.77 -7.38 -1.96
N GLY A 154 -12.09 -6.71 -3.07
CA GLY A 154 -12.40 -7.36 -4.34
C GLY A 154 -11.21 -8.16 -4.87
N MET A 155 -10.02 -7.56 -4.89
CA MET A 155 -8.77 -8.21 -5.29
C MET A 155 -8.45 -9.44 -4.41
N LEU A 156 -8.58 -9.31 -3.08
CA LEU A 156 -8.37 -10.41 -2.15
C LEU A 156 -9.30 -11.59 -2.46
N ASN A 157 -10.61 -11.34 -2.61
CA ASN A 157 -11.60 -12.38 -2.89
C ASN A 157 -11.37 -13.04 -4.25
N LEU A 158 -10.99 -12.25 -5.27
CA LEU A 158 -10.62 -12.79 -6.58
C LEU A 158 -9.39 -13.70 -6.47
N SER A 159 -8.38 -13.32 -5.70
CA SER A 159 -7.14 -14.09 -5.53
C SER A 159 -7.34 -15.46 -4.87
N ILE A 160 -8.46 -15.67 -4.17
CA ILE A 160 -8.81 -16.93 -3.49
C ILE A 160 -10.02 -17.63 -4.16
N GLY A 161 -10.40 -17.21 -5.37
CA GLY A 161 -11.46 -17.85 -6.15
C GLY A 161 -12.89 -17.56 -5.68
N ARG A 162 -13.10 -16.57 -4.79
CA ARG A 162 -14.45 -16.16 -4.34
C ARG A 162 -15.04 -15.12 -5.32
N ILE A 163 -15.40 -15.58 -6.51
CA ILE A 163 -15.78 -14.73 -7.65
C ILE A 163 -17.00 -13.83 -7.35
N ASP A 164 -18.06 -14.39 -6.77
CA ASP A 164 -19.28 -13.62 -6.41
C ASP A 164 -18.99 -12.51 -5.40
N GLN A 165 -18.14 -12.80 -4.42
CA GLN A 165 -17.76 -11.82 -3.40
C GLN A 165 -16.85 -10.73 -3.98
N ALA A 166 -15.94 -11.11 -4.89
CA ALA A 166 -15.12 -10.16 -5.63
C ALA A 166 -15.99 -9.21 -6.47
N ARG A 167 -16.94 -9.76 -7.24
CA ARG A 167 -17.94 -9.01 -8.01
C ARG A 167 -18.68 -8.01 -7.12
N PHE A 168 -19.19 -8.47 -5.97
CA PHE A 168 -19.92 -7.61 -5.03
C PHE A 168 -19.11 -6.38 -4.63
N PHE A 169 -17.83 -6.55 -4.27
CA PHE A 169 -16.99 -5.43 -3.85
C PHE A 169 -16.67 -4.46 -5.00
N PHE A 170 -16.33 -4.97 -6.19
CA PHE A 170 -16.07 -4.11 -7.34
C PHE A 170 -17.32 -3.36 -7.80
N GLU A 171 -18.48 -4.01 -7.88
CA GLU A 171 -19.74 -3.33 -8.21
C GLU A 171 -20.13 -2.29 -7.17
N THR A 172 -19.95 -2.59 -5.88
CA THR A 172 -20.23 -1.63 -4.81
C THR A 172 -19.35 -0.39 -4.94
N THR A 173 -18.07 -0.58 -5.24
CA THR A 173 -17.14 0.52 -5.52
C THR A 173 -17.64 1.39 -6.68
N LEU A 174 -18.05 0.77 -7.79
CA LEU A 174 -18.51 1.50 -8.97
C LEU A 174 -19.83 2.25 -8.71
N LYS A 175 -20.73 1.65 -7.93
CA LYS A 175 -22.04 2.25 -7.58
C LYS A 175 -21.89 3.45 -6.65
N GLN A 176 -20.99 3.36 -5.68
CA GLN A 176 -20.86 4.36 -4.61
C GLN A 176 -19.81 5.44 -4.90
N CYS A 177 -18.71 5.08 -5.58
CA CYS A 177 -17.57 5.96 -5.81
C CYS A 177 -17.45 6.39 -7.28
N GLY A 178 -18.33 5.91 -8.16
CA GLY A 178 -18.30 6.20 -9.59
C GLY A 178 -17.27 5.37 -10.37
N ARG A 179 -16.81 5.88 -11.52
CA ARG A 179 -15.93 5.16 -12.44
C ARG A 179 -14.47 5.12 -11.93
N VAL A 180 -14.24 4.28 -10.93
CA VAL A 180 -12.90 3.99 -10.38
C VAL A 180 -12.21 2.95 -11.26
N LEU A 181 -11.11 3.33 -11.92
CA LEU A 181 -10.43 2.49 -12.91
C LEU A 181 -10.03 1.10 -12.39
N PRO A 182 -9.38 0.94 -11.22
CA PRO A 182 -9.10 -0.38 -10.65
C PRO A 182 -10.34 -1.27 -10.48
N ALA A 183 -11.51 -0.71 -10.12
CA ALA A 183 -12.73 -1.49 -9.97
C ALA A 183 -13.31 -1.94 -11.33
N LEU A 184 -13.17 -1.13 -12.38
CA LEU A 184 -13.53 -1.53 -13.75
C LEU A 184 -12.67 -2.70 -14.24
N LEU A 185 -11.35 -2.62 -13.99
CA LEU A 185 -10.42 -3.70 -14.31
C LEU A 185 -10.74 -4.97 -13.50
N GLY A 186 -11.04 -4.82 -12.20
CA GLY A 186 -11.50 -5.91 -11.35
C GLY A 186 -12.77 -6.58 -11.88
N MET A 187 -13.76 -5.81 -12.33
CA MET A 187 -14.97 -6.36 -12.96
C MET A 187 -14.69 -7.10 -14.27
N ALA A 188 -13.73 -6.62 -15.07
CA ALA A 188 -13.31 -7.34 -16.27
C ALA A 188 -12.65 -8.68 -15.89
N ALA A 189 -11.80 -8.70 -14.88
CA ALA A 189 -11.16 -9.92 -14.38
C ALA A 189 -12.17 -10.93 -13.84
N VAL A 190 -13.19 -10.48 -13.10
CA VAL A 190 -14.31 -11.33 -12.64
C VAL A 190 -15.01 -11.99 -13.84
N ARG A 191 -15.34 -11.24 -14.89
CA ARG A 191 -16.03 -11.79 -16.08
C ARG A 191 -15.18 -12.80 -16.86
N MET A 192 -13.86 -12.71 -16.79
CA MET A 192 -12.96 -13.69 -17.43
C MET A 192 -12.77 -14.95 -16.59
N ALA A 193 -13.05 -14.89 -15.29
CA ALA A 193 -12.93 -16.01 -14.37
C ALA A 193 -14.24 -16.83 -14.23
N GLU A 194 -15.32 -16.40 -14.88
CA GLU A 194 -16.60 -17.12 -15.04
C GLU A 194 -16.58 -18.05 -16.26
#